data_AF-A0A355QGG3-F1
#
_entry.id   AF-A0A355QGG3-F1
#
_cell.length_a   1.000
_cell.length_b   1.000
_cell.length_c   1.000
_cell.angle_alpha   90.00
_cell.angle_beta   90.00
_cell.angle_gamma   90.00
#
_symmetry.space_group_name_H-M   'P 1'
#
loop_
_entity.id
_entity.type
_entity.pdbx_description
1 polymer ?
#
loop_
_entity_poly.entity_id
_entity_poly.type
_entity_poly.pdbx_seq_one_letter_code
_entity_poly.pdbx_strand_id
1 'polypeptide(L)'
;MQESTWVGITSMRSQAGSSLILPFTLMHGVVLVIIAFGGDALGDSSVQLAVAAIAVIGSMWTTLNFDGVFADFAALRKDMPDGVASSNFGAALQKLPIGPMRIMGIVFSALIVVAELLAIY
;
A
#
# COMPACT_ATOMS: atom_id res chain seq x y z
N MET A 1 22.55 -1.10 15.61
CA MET A 1 22.89 -1.56 14.24
C MET A 1 24.01 -0.67 13.69
N GLN A 2 24.86 -1.16 12.77
CA GLN A 2 25.83 -0.26 12.08
C GLN A 2 25.07 0.74 11.19
N GLU A 3 25.56 1.98 11.10
CA GLU A 3 24.86 3.06 10.38
C GLU A 3 24.70 2.76 8.88
N SER A 4 25.74 2.26 8.22
CA SER A 4 25.69 1.86 6.81
C SER A 4 24.65 0.77 6.54
N THR A 5 24.55 -0.22 7.45
CA THR A 5 23.51 -1.26 7.38
C THR A 5 22.12 -0.67 7.55
N TRP A 6 21.94 0.22 8.53
CA TRP A 6 20.66 0.86 8.80
C TRP A 6 20.18 1.69 7.60
N VAL A 7 21.06 2.50 7.01
CA VAL A 7 20.78 3.29 5.80
C VAL A 7 20.45 2.38 4.62
N GLY A 8 21.20 1.29 4.43
CA GLY A 8 20.95 0.32 3.36
C GLY A 8 19.57 -0.33 3.44
N ILE A 9 19.17 -0.82 4.63
CA ILE A 9 17.84 -1.42 4.82
C ILE A 9 16.75 -0.36 4.66
N THR A 10 16.93 0.84 5.22
CA THR A 10 15.97 1.95 5.10
C THR A 10 15.73 2.32 3.64
N SER A 11 16.79 2.44 2.84
CA SER A 11 16.71 2.72 1.40
C SER A 11 15.97 1.61 0.65
N MET A 12 16.30 0.35 0.92
CA MET A 12 15.65 -0.80 0.30
C MET A 12 14.15 -0.84 0.61
N ARG A 13 13.75 -0.63 1.88
CA ARG A 13 12.33 -0.66 2.27
C ARG A 13 11.58 0.55 1.75
N SER A 14 12.21 1.73 1.70
CA SER A 14 11.62 2.90 1.03
C SER A 14 11.34 2.63 -0.45
N GLN A 15 12.29 2.02 -1.16
CA GLN A 15 12.13 1.68 -2.57
C GLN A 15 11.02 0.63 -2.77
N ALA A 16 10.96 -0.39 -1.90
CA ALA A 16 9.90 -1.38 -1.92
C ALA A 16 8.51 -0.71 -1.76
N GLY A 17 8.37 0.21 -0.80
CA GLY A 17 7.14 0.99 -0.63
C GLY A 17 6.75 1.79 -1.87
N SER A 18 7.69 2.53 -2.47
CA SER A 18 7.43 3.30 -3.70
C SER A 18 7.05 2.41 -4.89
N SER A 19 7.64 1.22 -5.00
CA SER A 19 7.37 0.30 -6.10
C SER A 19 5.94 -0.26 -6.11
N LEU A 20 5.23 -0.21 -4.98
CA LEU A 20 3.84 -0.69 -4.86
C LEU A 20 2.80 0.32 -5.37
N ILE A 21 3.17 1.60 -5.51
CA ILE A 21 2.25 2.67 -5.92
C ILE A 21 1.72 2.42 -7.34
N LEU A 22 2.62 2.20 -8.30
CA LEU A 22 2.22 2.05 -9.71
C LEU A 22 1.34 0.81 -9.95
N PRO A 23 1.68 -0.41 -9.45
CA PRO A 23 0.79 -1.56 -9.58
C PRO A 23 -0.59 -1.33 -8.97
N PHE A 24 -0.67 -0.69 -7.79
CA PHE A 24 -1.94 -0.38 -7.14
C PHE A 24 -2.80 0.56 -8.01
N THR A 25 -2.21 1.66 -8.49
CA THR A 25 -2.91 2.63 -9.34
C THR A 25 -3.34 2.01 -10.68
N LEU A 26 -2.49 1.20 -11.32
CA LEU A 26 -2.83 0.56 -12.59
C LEU A 26 -3.95 -0.46 -12.44
N MET A 27 -3.92 -1.28 -11.38
CA MET A 27 -4.95 -2.29 -11.15
C MET A 27 -6.32 -1.63 -10.99
N HIS A 28 -6.45 -0.64 -10.10
CA HIS A 28 -7.70 0.09 -9.91
C HIS A 28 -8.08 0.90 -11.16
N GLY A 29 -7.11 1.48 -11.88
CA GLY A 29 -7.36 2.14 -13.16
C GLY A 29 -7.99 1.21 -14.19
N VAL A 30 -7.51 -0.04 -14.29
CA VAL A 30 -8.08 -1.05 -15.19
C VAL A 30 -9.50 -1.45 -14.75
N VAL A 31 -9.74 -1.64 -13.46
CA VAL A 31 -11.09 -1.94 -12.93
C VAL A 31 -12.06 -0.81 -13.28
N LEU A 32 -11.67 0.45 -13.08
CA LEU A 32 -12.49 1.60 -13.44
C LEU A 32 -12.77 1.70 -14.94
N VAL A 33 -11.79 1.38 -15.80
CA VAL A 33 -11.99 1.31 -17.25
C VAL A 33 -13.00 0.22 -17.61
N ILE A 34 -12.93 -0.96 -16.98
CA ILE A 34 -13.90 -2.04 -17.22
C ILE A 34 -15.29 -1.62 -16.76
N ILE A 35 -15.41 -0.95 -15.61
CA ILE A 35 -16.70 -0.43 -15.13
C ILE A 35 -17.27 0.61 -16.11
N ALA A 36 -16.43 1.55 -16.58
CA ALA A 36 -16.87 2.64 -17.44
C ALA A 36 -17.25 2.19 -18.86
N PHE A 37 -16.60 1.14 -19.38
CA PHE A 37 -16.70 0.75 -20.79
C PHE A 37 -17.13 -0.71 -21.02
N GLY A 38 -17.37 -1.49 -19.98
CA GLY A 38 -17.73 -2.92 -20.07
C GLY A 38 -19.10 -3.18 -20.69
N GLY A 39 -20.01 -2.20 -20.63
CA GLY A 39 -21.34 -2.30 -21.24
C GLY A 39 -22.10 -3.56 -20.80
N ASP A 40 -22.81 -4.18 -21.75
CA ASP A 40 -23.63 -5.37 -21.49
C ASP A 40 -22.82 -6.57 -20.95
N ALA A 41 -21.52 -6.66 -21.28
CA ALA A 41 -20.68 -7.75 -20.79
C ALA A 41 -20.50 -7.71 -19.26
N LEU A 42 -20.55 -6.51 -18.65
CA LEU A 42 -20.50 -6.37 -17.19
C LEU A 42 -21.81 -6.84 -16.51
N GLY A 43 -22.87 -7.08 -17.26
CA GLY A 43 -24.10 -7.71 -16.75
C GLY A 43 -23.97 -9.23 -16.55
N ASP A 44 -22.92 -9.86 -17.09
CA ASP A 44 -22.67 -11.28 -16.88
C ASP A 44 -22.04 -11.52 -15.50
N SER A 45 -22.64 -12.40 -14.71
CA SER A 45 -22.21 -12.68 -13.32
C SER A 45 -20.79 -13.24 -13.22
N SER A 46 -20.30 -13.93 -14.25
CA SER A 46 -18.93 -14.43 -14.30
C SER A 46 -17.93 -13.30 -14.55
N VAL A 47 -18.30 -12.31 -15.37
CA VAL A 47 -17.49 -11.11 -15.61
C VAL A 47 -17.46 -10.24 -14.36
N GLN A 48 -18.60 -10.00 -13.72
CA GLN A 48 -18.67 -9.26 -12.45
C GLN A 48 -17.77 -9.90 -11.39
N LEU A 49 -17.85 -11.22 -11.23
CA LEU A 49 -17.01 -11.95 -10.28
C LEU A 49 -15.52 -11.81 -10.62
N ALA A 50 -15.14 -11.92 -11.90
CA ALA A 50 -13.74 -11.80 -12.30
C ALA A 50 -13.17 -10.40 -12.00
N VAL A 51 -13.93 -9.34 -12.30
CA VAL A 51 -13.53 -7.95 -12.05
C VAL A 51 -13.46 -7.68 -10.54
N ALA A 52 -14.48 -8.10 -9.79
CA ALA A 52 -14.51 -7.98 -8.33
C ALA A 52 -13.34 -8.74 -7.66
N ALA A 53 -13.03 -9.95 -8.14
CA ALA A 53 -11.93 -10.74 -7.61
C ALA A 53 -10.57 -10.06 -7.82
N ILE A 54 -10.34 -9.47 -9.00
CA ILE A 54 -9.10 -8.73 -9.27
C ILE A 54 -8.98 -7.51 -8.34
N ALA A 55 -10.05 -6.72 -8.20
CA ALA A 55 -10.09 -5.57 -7.31
C ALA A 55 -9.75 -5.99 -5.86
N VAL A 56 -10.49 -6.97 -5.32
CA VAL A 56 -10.31 -7.44 -3.94
C VAL A 56 -8.93 -8.04 -3.70
N ILE A 57 -8.52 -9.03 -4.50
CA ILE A 57 -7.26 -9.75 -4.30
C ILE A 57 -6.07 -8.83 -4.51
N GLY A 58 -6.11 -8.01 -5.58
CA GLY A 58 -5.06 -7.04 -5.89
C GLY A 58 -4.86 -6.06 -4.75
N SER A 59 -5.95 -5.43 -4.28
CA SER A 59 -5.95 -4.50 -3.15
C SER A 59 -5.46 -5.12 -1.86
N MET A 60 -5.92 -6.33 -1.52
CA MET A 60 -5.46 -7.05 -0.33
C MET A 60 -3.95 -7.29 -0.39
N TRP A 61 -3.45 -7.79 -1.52
CA TRP A 61 -2.04 -8.11 -1.68
C TRP A 61 -1.15 -6.89 -1.59
N THR A 62 -1.49 -5.80 -2.28
CA THR A 62 -0.73 -4.54 -2.23
C THR A 62 -0.76 -3.93 -0.84
N THR A 63 -1.92 -3.94 -0.17
CA THR A 63 -2.09 -3.37 1.17
C THR A 63 -1.26 -4.12 2.20
N LEU A 64 -1.26 -5.46 2.17
CA LEU A 64 -0.45 -6.29 3.07
C LEU A 64 1.06 -6.03 2.89
N ASN A 65 1.52 -5.92 1.64
CA ASN A 65 2.93 -5.64 1.36
C ASN A 65 3.33 -4.21 1.78
N PHE A 66 2.44 -3.24 1.58
CA PHE A 66 2.66 -1.86 2.01
C PHE A 66 2.66 -1.73 3.54
N ASP A 67 1.78 -2.44 4.23
CA ASP A 67 1.78 -2.55 5.69
C ASP A 67 3.09 -3.17 6.22
N GLY A 68 3.58 -4.21 5.54
CA GLY A 68 4.87 -4.83 5.84
C GLY A 68 6.03 -3.83 5.78
N VAL A 69 6.04 -2.91 4.81
CA VAL A 69 7.04 -1.83 4.73
C VAL A 69 6.98 -0.93 5.97
N PHE A 70 5.78 -0.55 6.42
CA PHE A 70 5.62 0.24 7.65
C PHE A 70 6.01 -0.52 8.92
N ALA A 71 5.72 -1.81 8.99
CA ALA A 71 6.16 -2.66 10.09
C ALA A 71 7.70 -2.68 10.19
N ASP A 72 8.39 -2.77 9.06
CA ASP A 72 9.85 -2.71 9.01
C ASP A 72 10.38 -1.32 9.38
N PHE A 73 9.73 -0.23 8.94
CA PHE A 73 10.07 1.12 9.41
C PHE A 73 9.90 1.28 10.93
N ALA A 74 8.89 0.64 11.53
CA ALA A 74 8.70 0.65 12.97
C ALA A 74 9.82 -0.12 13.70
N ALA A 75 10.34 -1.20 13.11
CA ALA A 75 11.52 -1.90 13.62
C ALA A 75 12.80 -1.07 13.45
N LEU A 76 13.06 -0.54 12.26
CA LEU A 76 14.21 0.33 11.95
C LEU A 76 14.27 1.55 12.87
N ARG A 77 13.13 2.13 13.25
CA ARG A 77 13.08 3.21 14.22
C ARG A 77 13.71 2.84 15.57
N LYS A 78 13.50 1.59 16.02
CA LYS A 78 14.04 1.09 17.29
C LYS A 78 15.53 0.78 17.18
N ASP A 79 15.98 0.35 16.01
CA ASP A 79 17.37 0.00 15.72
C ASP A 79 18.20 1.18 15.19
N MET A 80 17.68 2.40 15.31
CA MET A 80 18.29 3.61 14.79
C MET A 80 19.64 3.88 15.47
N PRO A 81 20.73 4.09 14.70
CA PRO A 81 22.05 4.40 15.26
C PRO A 81 22.10 5.82 15.83
N ASP A 82 22.95 6.05 16.82
CA ASP A 82 23.04 7.32 17.55
C ASP A 82 23.34 8.54 16.66
N GLY A 83 24.18 8.35 15.62
CA GLY A 83 24.49 9.38 14.64
C GLY A 83 23.26 9.88 13.87
N VAL A 84 22.31 8.98 13.59
CA VAL A 84 21.04 9.35 12.93
C VAL A 84 20.03 9.86 13.95
N ALA A 85 19.95 9.24 15.14
CA ALA A 85 19.01 9.62 16.19
C ALA A 85 19.20 11.06 16.68
N SER A 86 20.44 11.55 16.69
CA SER A 86 20.78 12.93 17.05
C SER A 86 20.46 13.97 15.97
N SER A 87 20.11 13.55 14.75
CA SER A 87 19.75 14.45 13.65
C SER A 87 18.28 14.88 13.69
N ASN A 88 17.97 15.98 12.99
CA ASN A 88 16.59 16.42 12.77
C ASN A 88 15.74 15.36 12.05
N PHE A 89 16.35 14.59 11.15
CA PHE A 89 15.67 13.50 10.46
C PHE A 89 15.29 12.37 11.43
N GLY A 90 16.22 11.95 12.30
CA GLY A 90 15.96 10.97 13.35
C GLY A 90 14.83 11.42 14.28
N ALA A 91 14.86 12.68 14.71
CA ALA A 91 13.81 13.27 15.55
C ALA A 91 12.42 13.25 14.87
N ALA A 92 12.36 13.52 13.56
CA ALA A 92 11.12 13.42 12.79
C ALA A 92 10.66 11.95 12.64
N LEU A 93 11.59 11.05 12.34
CA LEU A 93 11.31 9.63 12.16
C LEU A 93 10.79 8.97 13.44
N GLN A 94 11.22 9.40 14.62
CA GLN A 94 10.68 8.93 15.90
C GLN A 94 9.21 9.34 16.12
N LYS A 95 8.81 10.50 15.61
CA LYS A 95 7.45 11.06 15.77
C LYS A 95 6.44 10.57 14.73
N LEU A 96 6.91 9.89 13.69
CA LEU A 96 6.05 9.41 12.59
C LEU A 96 4.92 8.52 13.16
N PRO A 97 3.64 8.83 12.87
CA PRO A 97 2.51 8.06 13.38
C PRO A 97 2.32 6.76 12.57
N ILE A 98 3.25 5.82 12.69
CA ILE A 98 3.24 4.58 11.90
C ILE A 98 1.96 3.77 12.16
N GLY A 99 1.52 3.64 13.42
CA GLY A 99 0.28 2.94 13.74
C GLY A 99 -0.92 3.48 12.97
N PRO A 100 -1.23 4.79 13.08
CA PRO A 100 -2.27 5.42 12.28
C PRO A 100 -2.08 5.30 10.76
N MET A 101 -0.85 5.42 10.24
CA MET A 101 -0.58 5.27 8.80
C MET A 101 -0.91 3.86 8.27
N ARG A 102 -0.60 2.82 9.07
CA ARG A 102 -0.94 1.43 8.74
C ARG A 102 -2.45 1.22 8.63
N ILE A 103 -3.20 1.77 9.59
CA ILE A 103 -4.67 1.71 9.57
C ILE A 103 -5.21 2.47 8.35
N MET A 104 -4.68 3.66 8.06
CA MET A 104 -5.11 4.48 6.94
C MET A 104 -4.92 3.79 5.59
N GLY A 105 -3.82 3.03 5.41
CA GLY A 105 -3.61 2.24 4.20
C GLY A 105 -4.72 1.20 3.96
N ILE A 106 -5.12 0.49 5.02
CA ILE A 106 -6.22 -0.49 4.96
C ILE A 106 -7.54 0.21 4.65
N VAL A 107 -7.84 1.31 5.36
CA VAL A 107 -9.08 2.07 5.16
C VAL A 107 -9.18 2.61 3.74
N PHE A 108 -8.10 3.22 3.23
CA PHE A 108 -8.08 3.79 1.88
C PHE A 108 -8.31 2.71 0.81
N SER A 109 -7.61 1.58 0.92
CA SER A 109 -7.79 0.47 -0.01
C SER A 109 -9.19 -0.12 0.07
N ALA A 110 -9.76 -0.27 1.27
CA ALA A 110 -11.11 -0.81 1.45
C ALA A 110 -12.18 0.12 0.85
N LEU A 111 -12.04 1.44 1.02
CA LEU A 111 -12.98 2.42 0.45
C LEU A 111 -13.01 2.35 -1.08
N ILE A 112 -11.85 2.19 -1.73
CA ILE A 112 -11.78 2.05 -3.19
C ILE A 112 -12.48 0.78 -3.64
N VAL A 113 -12.14 -0.36 -3.03
CA VAL A 113 -12.76 -1.65 -3.38
C VAL A 113 -14.27 -1.61 -3.17
N VAL A 114 -14.75 -1.04 -2.06
CA VAL A 114 -16.20 -0.90 -1.82
C VAL A 114 -16.85 -0.06 -2.91
N ALA A 115 -16.25 1.06 -3.30
CA ALA A 115 -16.78 1.89 -4.38
C ALA A 115 -16.84 1.13 -5.72
N GLU A 116 -15.81 0.34 -6.04
CA GLU A 116 -15.78 -0.50 -7.24
C GLU A 116 -16.83 -1.60 -7.20
N LEU A 117 -16.99 -2.29 -6.07
CA LEU A 117 -18.01 -3.34 -5.92
C LEU A 117 -19.43 -2.78 -6.05
N LEU A 118 -19.69 -1.60 -5.47
CA LEU A 118 -20.98 -0.90 -5.63
C LEU A 118 -21.26 -0.44 -7.06
N ALA A 119 -20.24 -0.34 -7.91
CA ALA A 119 -20.40 0.00 -9.32
C ALA A 119 -20.51 -1.25 -10.21
N ILE A 120 -20.03 -2.40 -9.74
CA ILE A 120 -20.13 -3.68 -10.45
C ILE A 120 -21.52 -4.31 -10.28
N TYR A 121 -22.14 -4.17 -9.10
CA TYR A 121 -23.40 -4.80 -8.70
C TYR A 121 -24.52 -3.78 -8.47
#